data_AF-A0A0F0GP86-F1
#
_entry.id   AF-A0A0F0GP86-F1
#
_cell.length_a   1.000
_cell.length_b   1.000
_cell.length_c   1.000
_cell.angle_alpha   90.00
_cell.angle_beta   90.00
_cell.angle_gamma   90.00
#
_symmetry.space_group_name_H-M   'P 1'
#
loop_
_entity.id
_entity.type
_entity.pdbx_description
1 polymer ?
#
loop_
_entity_poly.entity_id
_entity_poly.type
_entity_poly.pdbx_seq_one_letter_code
_entity_poly.pdbx_strand_id
1 'polypeptide(L)'
;MAGTFYSLSRGTLHASTDGGATFTTRAAGLPDGRLTAVPGVAGDLWIAAGGEGLLHSTDGGRTFTRLTSVKSASALGFGKAAPGASYQALYLIGTVKDVTGVFRSTDKGATWLRVNDDAHQWGSIGGVGVITGDPDTYGRVYVGTNGRGLQYGDPS
;
A
#
# COMPACT_ATOMS: atom_id res chain seq x y z
N MET A 1 -0.86 -2.41 -24.39
CA MET A 1 -0.12 -1.31 -23.71
C MET A 1 -0.97 -0.83 -22.55
N ALA A 2 -0.39 -0.54 -21.39
CA ALA A 2 -1.13 0.00 -20.26
C ALA A 2 -1.58 1.43 -20.60
N GLY A 3 -2.90 1.63 -20.76
CA GLY A 3 -3.51 2.93 -21.10
C GLY A 3 -4.31 3.55 -19.96
N THR A 4 -4.32 2.91 -18.79
CA THR A 4 -5.12 3.35 -17.65
C THR A 4 -4.27 4.05 -16.61
N PHE A 5 -4.65 5.28 -16.25
CA PHE A 5 -4.03 6.07 -15.19
C PHE A 5 -5.07 6.46 -14.15
N TYR A 6 -4.61 6.65 -12.92
CA TYR A 6 -5.46 7.07 -11.80
C TYR A 6 -4.84 8.26 -11.09
N SER A 7 -5.67 9.18 -10.59
CA SER A 7 -5.24 10.33 -9.80
C SER A 7 -6.24 10.56 -8.67
N LEU A 8 -5.76 10.56 -7.43
CA LEU A 8 -6.56 10.88 -6.25
C LEU A 8 -6.19 12.28 -5.78
N SER A 9 -7.17 13.18 -5.68
CA SER A 9 -6.97 14.54 -5.21
C SER A 9 -8.17 15.00 -4.39
N ARG A 10 -7.93 15.45 -3.16
CA ARG A 10 -8.94 16.02 -2.25
C ARG A 10 -10.20 15.13 -2.16
N GLY A 11 -9.99 13.85 -1.90
CA GLY A 11 -11.06 12.83 -1.83
C GLY A 11 -11.79 12.49 -3.13
N THR A 12 -11.33 12.97 -4.29
CA THR A 12 -11.89 12.61 -5.60
C THR A 12 -10.88 11.79 -6.40
N LEU A 13 -11.29 10.60 -6.82
CA LEU A 13 -10.52 9.75 -7.73
C LEU A 13 -10.94 10.03 -9.16
N HIS A 14 -9.97 10.32 -10.01
CA HIS A 14 -10.12 10.38 -11.46
C HIS A 14 -9.39 9.21 -12.13
N ALA A 15 -9.91 8.77 -13.27
CA ALA A 15 -9.28 7.75 -14.10
C ALA A 15 -9.20 8.22 -15.57
N SER A 16 -8.10 7.86 -16.22
CA SER A 16 -7.91 7.96 -17.66
C SER A 16 -7.90 6.55 -18.24
N THR A 17 -8.47 6.36 -19.43
CA THR A 17 -8.39 5.12 -20.21
C THR A 17 -7.78 5.34 -21.60
N ASP A 18 -7.24 6.53 -21.85
CA ASP A 18 -6.71 6.99 -23.13
C ASP A 18 -5.22 7.37 -23.03
N GLY A 19 -4.49 6.70 -22.15
CA GLY A 19 -3.05 6.92 -22.01
C GLY A 19 -2.68 8.19 -21.22
N GLY A 20 -3.60 8.71 -20.41
CA GLY A 20 -3.40 9.93 -19.62
C GLY A 20 -3.79 11.21 -20.35
N ALA A 21 -4.39 11.13 -21.54
CA ALA A 21 -4.79 12.30 -22.30
C ALA A 21 -5.99 13.03 -21.67
N THR A 22 -6.98 12.28 -21.17
CA THR A 22 -8.13 12.83 -20.44
C THR A 22 -8.42 12.05 -19.17
N PHE A 23 -8.91 12.75 -18.14
CA PHE A 23 -9.27 12.18 -16.85
C PHE A 23 -10.74 12.47 -16.55
N THR A 24 -11.49 11.44 -16.19
CA THR A 24 -12.89 11.54 -15.76
C THR A 24 -13.04 11.14 -14.31
N THR A 25 -13.95 11.80 -13.58
CA THR A 25 -14.26 11.43 -12.20
C THR A 25 -14.76 10.00 -12.14
N ARG A 26 -14.14 9.22 -11.25
CA ARG A 26 -14.40 7.78 -11.06
C ARG A 26 -15.14 7.51 -9.75
N ALA A 27 -14.74 8.18 -8.68
CA ALA A 27 -15.35 8.11 -7.35
C ALA A 27 -15.07 9.41 -6.58
N ALA A 28 -15.91 9.74 -5.60
CA ALA A 28 -15.77 10.90 -4.73
C ALA A 28 -16.11 10.53 -3.28
N GLY A 29 -15.78 11.42 -2.34
CA GLY A 29 -15.98 11.16 -0.90
C GLY A 29 -15.00 10.15 -0.32
N LEU A 30 -13.86 9.93 -0.98
CA LEU A 30 -12.78 9.10 -0.49
C LEU A 30 -11.95 9.87 0.53
N PRO A 31 -11.29 9.19 1.48
CA PRO A 31 -10.31 9.84 2.34
C PRO A 31 -9.09 10.29 1.52
N ASP A 32 -8.39 11.32 2.02
CA ASP A 32 -7.08 11.66 1.50
C ASP A 32 -6.07 10.56 1.85
N GLY A 33 -5.11 10.32 0.97
CA GLY A 33 -4.15 9.24 1.15
C GLY A 33 -3.30 8.97 -0.08
N ARG A 34 -2.46 7.94 0.03
CA ARG A 34 -1.62 7.49 -1.07
C ARG A 34 -2.31 6.37 -1.82
N LEU A 35 -2.67 6.63 -3.07
CA LEU A 35 -3.21 5.65 -4.01
C LEU A 35 -2.07 4.84 -4.63
N THR A 36 -2.17 3.52 -4.59
CA THR A 36 -1.21 2.60 -5.22
C THR A 36 -1.94 1.52 -6.02
N ALA A 37 -1.51 1.26 -7.25
CA ALA A 37 -2.02 0.17 -8.08
C ALA A 37 -1.18 -1.10 -7.90
N VAL A 38 -1.83 -2.27 -7.94
CA VAL A 38 -1.14 -3.56 -7.77
C VAL A 38 -0.46 -3.97 -9.08
N PRO A 39 0.84 -4.33 -9.04
CA PRO A 39 1.55 -4.84 -10.21
C PRO A 39 0.89 -6.11 -10.79
N GLY A 40 0.60 -6.11 -12.08
CA GLY A 40 0.04 -7.27 -12.79
C GLY A 40 -1.45 -7.53 -12.56
N VAL A 41 -2.16 -6.71 -11.78
CA VAL A 41 -3.61 -6.88 -11.52
C VAL A 41 -4.36 -5.60 -11.90
N ALA A 42 -4.94 -5.61 -13.11
CA ALA A 42 -5.62 -4.44 -13.64
C ALA A 42 -6.81 -4.03 -12.77
N GLY A 43 -6.86 -2.76 -12.37
CA GLY A 43 -7.97 -2.18 -11.59
C GLY A 43 -7.94 -2.51 -10.10
N ASP A 44 -6.93 -3.23 -9.62
CA ASP A 44 -6.71 -3.47 -8.19
C ASP A 44 -5.92 -2.29 -7.59
N LEU A 45 -6.56 -1.56 -6.68
CA LEU A 45 -6.08 -0.30 -6.14
C LEU A 45 -6.19 -0.27 -4.62
N TRP A 46 -5.22 0.35 -3.97
CA TRP A 46 -5.17 0.53 -2.53
C TRP A 46 -5.01 2.01 -2.17
N ILE A 47 -5.62 2.45 -1.07
CA ILE A 47 -5.40 3.78 -0.50
C ILE A 47 -4.91 3.63 0.93
N ALA A 48 -3.66 4.04 1.19
CA ALA A 48 -3.15 4.23 2.55
C ALA A 48 -3.60 5.62 3.05
N ALA A 49 -4.60 5.63 3.93
CA ALA A 49 -5.42 6.81 4.23
C ALA A 49 -5.18 7.40 5.63
N GLY A 50 -3.95 7.29 6.14
CA GLY A 50 -3.59 7.79 7.47
C GLY A 50 -4.46 7.15 8.56
N GLY A 51 -5.12 7.98 9.38
CA GLY A 51 -6.04 7.51 10.43
C GLY A 51 -7.31 6.83 9.92
N GLU A 52 -7.64 6.98 8.63
CA GLU A 52 -8.73 6.26 7.99
C GLU A 52 -8.33 4.83 7.55
N GLY A 53 -7.15 4.37 7.95
CA GLY A 53 -6.70 3.00 7.74
C GLY A 53 -6.36 2.71 6.28
N LEU A 54 -6.63 1.48 5.87
CA LEU A 54 -6.30 0.99 4.54
C LEU A 54 -7.57 0.64 3.77
N LEU A 55 -7.72 1.15 2.55
CA LEU A 55 -8.86 0.88 1.68
C LEU A 55 -8.42 0.11 0.44
N HIS A 56 -9.27 -0.80 -0.04
CA HIS A 56 -9.02 -1.68 -1.18
C HIS A 56 -10.16 -1.62 -2.20
N SER A 57 -9.82 -1.53 -3.47
CA SER A 57 -10.72 -1.58 -4.62
C SER A 57 -10.27 -2.69 -5.55
N THR A 58 -11.21 -3.48 -6.07
CA THR A 58 -10.96 -4.49 -7.12
C THR A 58 -11.67 -4.16 -8.44
N ASP A 59 -12.35 -3.01 -8.54
CA ASP A 59 -13.19 -2.63 -9.68
C ASP A 59 -12.67 -1.39 -10.43
N GLY A 60 -11.38 -1.11 -10.32
CA GLY A 60 -10.75 0.06 -10.94
C GLY A 60 -11.19 1.38 -10.30
N GLY A 61 -11.34 1.38 -8.97
CA GLY A 61 -11.55 2.55 -8.14
C GLY A 61 -12.97 3.09 -8.14
N ARG A 62 -13.96 2.30 -8.56
CA ARG A 62 -15.37 2.72 -8.49
C ARG A 62 -15.89 2.58 -7.06
N THR A 63 -15.47 1.53 -6.37
CA THR A 63 -15.82 1.32 -4.95
C THR A 63 -14.58 0.91 -4.15
N PHE A 64 -14.54 1.31 -2.89
CA PHE A 64 -13.47 0.96 -1.96
C PHE A 64 -14.06 0.35 -0.69
N THR A 65 -13.44 -0.72 -0.22
CA THR A 65 -13.74 -1.36 1.06
C THR A 65 -12.63 -1.06 2.05
N ARG A 66 -12.97 -0.55 3.24
CA ARG A 66 -12.01 -0.34 4.33
C ARG A 66 -11.67 -1.66 5.03
N LEU A 67 -10.38 -1.92 5.23
CA LEU A 67 -9.90 -3.03 6.04
C LEU A 67 -9.91 -2.64 7.52
N THR A 68 -10.72 -3.32 8.31
CA THR A 68 -10.85 -3.07 9.76
C THR A 68 -9.64 -3.56 10.57
N SER A 69 -8.81 -4.43 9.99
CA SER A 69 -7.57 -4.92 10.59
C SER A 69 -6.49 -3.84 10.72
N VAL A 70 -6.60 -2.74 9.97
CA VAL A 70 -5.61 -1.66 9.90
C VAL A 70 -6.17 -0.38 10.51
N LYS A 71 -5.67 0.01 11.69
CA LYS A 71 -6.10 1.23 12.38
C LYS A 71 -5.57 2.48 11.70
N SER A 72 -4.33 2.45 11.22
CA SER A 72 -3.75 3.53 10.43
C SER A 72 -2.83 2.99 9.33
N ALA A 73 -2.76 3.66 8.18
CA ALA A 73 -1.87 3.30 7.08
C ALA A 73 -1.23 4.55 6.47
N SER A 74 0.08 4.66 6.57
CA SER A 74 0.85 5.79 6.01
C SER A 74 1.45 5.49 4.63
N ALA A 75 1.80 4.23 4.38
CA ALA A 75 2.33 3.78 3.09
C ALA A 75 2.05 2.29 2.89
N LEU A 76 1.79 1.90 1.64
CA LEU A 76 1.64 0.51 1.22
C LEU A 76 2.53 0.26 0.00
N GLY A 77 3.22 -0.89 -0.01
CA GLY A 77 4.02 -1.38 -1.11
C GLY A 77 3.75 -2.85 -1.40
N PHE A 78 4.22 -3.31 -2.56
CA PHE A 78 4.01 -4.66 -3.05
C PHE A 78 5.35 -5.36 -3.30
N GLY A 79 5.43 -6.65 -3.02
CA GLY A 79 6.57 -7.49 -3.37
C GLY A 79 6.14 -8.81 -3.98
N LYS A 80 7.10 -9.71 -4.17
CA LYS A 80 6.86 -11.06 -4.67
C LYS A 80 5.82 -11.78 -3.81
N ALA A 81 4.93 -12.51 -4.47
CA ALA A 81 3.95 -13.36 -3.79
C ALA A 81 4.65 -14.40 -2.90
N ALA A 82 3.98 -14.80 -1.81
CA ALA A 82 4.43 -15.93 -1.02
C ALA A 82 4.47 -17.23 -1.85
N PRO A 83 5.31 -18.22 -1.50
CA PRO A 83 5.28 -19.52 -2.17
C PRO A 83 3.86 -20.11 -2.20
N GLY A 84 3.39 -20.47 -3.39
CA GLY A 84 2.03 -20.99 -3.61
C GLY A 84 0.91 -19.93 -3.68
N ALA A 85 1.21 -18.65 -3.43
CA ALA A 85 0.27 -17.55 -3.61
C ALA A 85 0.44 -16.91 -5.01
N SER A 86 -0.66 -16.36 -5.54
CA SER A 86 -0.66 -15.62 -6.81
C SER A 86 -0.76 -14.11 -6.64
N TYR A 87 -1.06 -13.63 -5.43
CA TYR A 87 -1.19 -12.21 -5.12
C TYR A 87 0.10 -11.68 -4.49
N GLN A 88 0.45 -10.43 -4.83
CA GLN A 88 1.64 -9.76 -4.29
C GLN A 88 1.60 -9.73 -2.76
N ALA A 89 2.76 -9.95 -2.12
CA ALA A 89 2.88 -9.68 -0.69
C ALA A 89 2.70 -8.18 -0.45
N LEU A 90 1.90 -7.82 0.55
CA LEU A 90 1.68 -6.44 0.95
C LEU A 90 2.68 -6.06 2.04
N TYR A 91 3.23 -4.86 1.95
CA TYR A 91 4.08 -4.27 2.98
C TYR A 91 3.52 -2.92 3.40
N LEU A 92 3.26 -2.77 4.69
CA LEU A 92 2.55 -1.64 5.28
C LEU A 92 3.44 -0.93 6.30
N ILE A 93 3.49 0.40 6.24
CA ILE A 93 3.86 1.25 7.39
C ILE A 93 2.56 1.76 7.99
N GLY A 94 2.25 1.35 9.22
CA GLY A 94 0.96 1.68 9.83
C GLY A 94 0.79 1.13 11.24
N THR A 95 -0.44 1.15 11.72
CA THR A 95 -0.83 0.61 13.03
C THR A 95 -1.78 -0.57 12.85
N VAL A 96 -1.38 -1.74 13.35
CA VAL A 96 -2.19 -2.97 13.38
C VAL A 96 -2.21 -3.50 14.81
N LYS A 97 -3.40 -3.83 15.33
CA LYS A 97 -3.59 -4.29 16.73
C LYS A 97 -2.83 -3.42 17.75
N ASP A 98 -2.99 -2.09 17.62
CA ASP A 98 -2.38 -1.07 18.50
C ASP A 98 -0.84 -0.99 18.49
N VAL A 99 -0.19 -1.69 17.55
CA VAL A 99 1.25 -1.62 17.36
C VAL A 99 1.55 -0.88 16.07
N THR A 100 2.38 0.16 16.16
CA THR A 100 2.91 0.89 15.00
C THR A 100 4.24 0.29 14.56
N GLY A 101 4.39 0.07 13.26
CA GLY A 101 5.60 -0.51 12.69
C GLY A 101 5.46 -0.84 11.22
N VAL A 102 6.29 -1.80 10.80
CA VAL A 102 6.28 -2.36 9.44
C VAL A 102 5.65 -3.74 9.49
N PHE A 103 4.67 -3.98 8.62
CA PHE A 103 3.90 -5.22 8.57
C PHE A 103 3.92 -5.83 7.17
N ARG A 104 3.87 -7.16 7.11
CA ARG A 104 3.66 -7.94 5.89
C ARG A 104 2.32 -8.66 5.95
N SER A 105 1.57 -8.65 4.84
CA SER A 105 0.42 -9.53 4.62
C SER A 105 0.64 -10.37 3.35
N THR A 106 0.18 -11.62 3.40
CA THR A 106 0.21 -12.58 2.28
C THR A 106 -1.18 -13.05 1.86
N ASP A 107 -2.22 -12.44 2.43
CA ASP A 107 -3.63 -12.82 2.29
C ASP A 107 -4.51 -11.59 2.00
N LYS A 108 -3.96 -10.65 1.23
CA LYS A 108 -4.63 -9.40 0.83
C LYS A 108 -5.10 -8.54 2.02
N GLY A 109 -4.31 -8.49 3.07
CA GLY A 109 -4.54 -7.64 4.25
C GLY A 109 -5.51 -8.21 5.28
N ALA A 110 -5.95 -9.46 5.12
CA ALA A 110 -6.79 -10.12 6.12
C ALA A 110 -6.01 -10.33 7.43
N THR A 111 -4.75 -10.75 7.34
CA THR A 111 -3.83 -10.85 8.48
C THR A 111 -2.50 -10.15 8.20
N TRP A 112 -1.82 -9.76 9.28
CA TRP A 112 -0.58 -8.99 9.22
C TRP A 112 0.43 -9.55 10.22
N LEU A 113 1.65 -9.78 9.75
CA LEU A 113 2.83 -10.10 10.53
C LEU A 113 3.68 -8.84 10.69
N ARG A 114 4.04 -8.47 11.91
CA ARG A 114 5.02 -7.40 12.14
C ARG A 114 6.40 -7.91 11.74
N VAL A 115 7.11 -7.16 10.88
CA VAL A 115 8.43 -7.55 10.33
C VAL A 115 9.58 -6.67 10.84
N ASN A 116 9.27 -5.63 11.61
CA ASN A 116 10.25 -4.90 12.42
C ASN A 116 10.02 -5.18 13.92
N ASP A 117 10.92 -4.68 14.76
CA ASP A 117 10.80 -4.70 16.22
C ASP A 117 10.92 -3.28 16.80
N ASP A 118 10.94 -3.16 18.12
CA ASP A 118 11.00 -1.86 18.80
C ASP A 118 12.38 -1.19 18.71
N ALA A 119 13.45 -1.96 18.45
CA ALA A 119 14.78 -1.41 18.19
C ALA A 119 14.92 -0.90 16.73
N HIS A 120 14.08 -1.40 15.81
CA HIS A 120 14.12 -1.11 14.37
C HIS A 120 12.91 -0.28 13.90
N GLN A 121 12.71 0.90 14.50
CA GLN A 121 11.60 1.81 14.16
C GLN A 121 11.98 2.96 13.21
N TRP A 122 13.28 3.29 13.14
CA TRP A 122 13.86 4.31 12.24
C TRP A 122 13.24 5.72 12.26
N GLY A 123 12.59 6.10 13.37
CA GLY A 123 12.07 7.45 13.58
C GLY A 123 10.70 7.66 12.93
N SER A 124 10.53 8.75 12.17
CA SER A 124 9.22 9.21 11.70
C SER A 124 8.73 8.54 10.40
N ILE A 125 8.91 7.22 10.28
CA ILE A 125 8.48 6.50 9.06
C ILE A 125 6.95 6.55 8.85
N GLY A 126 6.17 6.71 9.91
CA GLY A 126 4.70 6.86 9.83
C GLY A 126 4.22 8.20 9.25
N GLY A 127 5.06 9.24 9.22
CA GLY A 127 4.69 10.54 8.63
C GLY A 127 5.18 10.73 7.20
N VAL A 128 6.37 10.20 6.90
CA VAL A 128 7.10 10.53 5.66
C VAL A 128 7.74 9.32 4.98
N GLY A 129 7.66 8.14 5.60
CA GLY A 129 8.27 6.94 5.06
C GLY A 129 7.62 6.49 3.76
N VAL A 130 8.39 5.77 2.94
CA VAL A 130 7.92 5.06 1.76
C VAL A 130 8.33 3.60 1.88
N ILE A 131 7.57 2.69 1.27
CA ILE A 131 7.81 1.26 1.38
C ILE A 131 7.53 0.57 0.06
N THR A 132 8.37 -0.40 -0.31
CA THR A 132 8.11 -1.33 -1.40
C THR A 132 8.71 -2.69 -1.08
N GLY A 133 8.06 -3.75 -1.54
CA GLY A 133 8.68 -5.08 -1.55
C GLY A 133 9.59 -5.24 -2.77
N ASP A 134 10.39 -6.30 -2.76
CA ASP A 134 11.13 -6.76 -3.93
C ASP A 134 10.23 -7.67 -4.78
N PRO A 135 10.03 -7.41 -6.08
CA PRO A 135 9.22 -8.27 -6.96
C PRO A 135 9.85 -9.64 -7.25
N ASP A 136 11.17 -9.79 -7.05
CA ASP A 136 11.95 -10.97 -7.39
C ASP A 136 12.32 -11.82 -6.16
N THR A 137 12.35 -11.20 -4.97
CA THR A 137 12.72 -11.86 -3.70
C THR A 137 11.55 -11.85 -2.70
N TYR A 138 10.95 -13.02 -2.43
CA TYR A 138 9.88 -13.11 -1.43
C TYR A 138 10.40 -12.76 -0.05
N GLY A 139 9.65 -11.92 0.67
CA GLY A 139 9.96 -11.53 2.02
C GLY A 139 10.76 -10.24 2.11
N ARG A 140 11.53 -9.87 1.08
CA ARG A 140 12.33 -8.65 1.07
C ARG A 140 11.48 -7.39 1.02
N VAL A 141 11.82 -6.42 1.86
CA VAL A 141 11.20 -5.10 1.91
C VAL A 141 12.24 -3.99 1.98
N TYR A 142 11.95 -2.87 1.32
CA TYR A 142 12.72 -1.64 1.37
C TYR A 142 11.89 -0.53 2.02
N VAL A 143 12.46 0.13 3.03
CA VAL A 143 11.83 1.22 3.80
C VAL A 143 12.66 2.47 3.64
N GLY A 144 12.13 3.45 2.90
CA GLY A 144 12.71 4.77 2.80
C GLY A 144 12.36 5.57 4.06
N THR A 145 13.37 6.17 4.69
CA THR A 145 13.24 6.92 5.93
C THR A 145 13.51 8.41 5.71
N ASN A 146 13.18 9.23 6.70
CA ASN A 146 13.63 10.62 6.75
C ASN A 146 14.82 10.73 7.72
N GLY A 147 16.03 10.90 7.16
CA GLY A 147 17.25 11.12 7.93
C GLY A 147 18.07 9.87 8.30
N ARG A 148 17.61 8.66 7.95
CA ARG A 148 18.36 7.39 8.20
C ARG A 148 18.57 6.54 6.93
N GLY A 149 18.45 7.16 5.75
CA GLY A 149 18.65 6.50 4.46
C GLY A 149 17.59 5.45 4.13
N LEU A 150 17.98 4.49 3.29
CA LEU A 150 17.17 3.34 2.90
C LEU A 150 17.50 2.14 3.79
N GLN A 151 16.48 1.55 4.39
CA GLN A 151 16.59 0.31 5.14
C GLN A 151 16.05 -0.83 4.29
N TYR A 152 16.57 -2.04 4.47
CA TYR A 152 15.97 -3.25 3.91
C TYR A 152 15.95 -4.37 4.94
N GLY A 153 15.06 -5.34 4.74
CA GLY A 153 15.00 -6.53 5.59
C GLY A 153 14.59 -7.76 4.79
N ASP A 154 15.16 -8.90 5.17
CA ASP A 154 14.84 -10.24 4.65
C ASP A 154 14.29 -11.11 5.81
N PRO A 155 13.46 -12.13 5.53
CA PRO A 155 13.09 -13.12 6.53
C PRO A 155 14.32 -13.88 7.05
N SER A 156 14.34 -14.20 8.34
CA SER A 156 15.32 -15.10 8.96
C SER A 156 15.25 -16.52 8.44
#